data_AF-A0A397TCS3-F1
#
_entry.id   AF-A0A397TCS3-F1
#
_cell.length_a   1.000
_cell.length_b   1.000
_cell.length_c   1.000
_cell.angle_alpha   90.00
_cell.angle_beta   90.00
_cell.angle_gamma   90.00
#
_symmetry.space_group_name_H-M   'P 1'
#
loop_
_entity.id
_entity.type
_entity.pdbx_description
1 polymer ?
#
loop_
_entity_poly.entity_id
_entity_poly.type
_entity_poly.pdbx_seq_one_letter_code
_entity_poly.pdbx_strand_id
1 'polypeptide(L)'
;MHTIDCEMVGVGYMGSESALARVSIVNYYGEKLFDKFVKPKEITLFLIATDFDKVQREVQELLKEKLIIGQSPGFDFKALELEWPATAIRDTAQYYYLSFFLDRTDHAGSQKQGY
;
A
#
# COMPACT_ATOMS: atom_id res chain seq x y z
N MET A 1 12.49 5.71 6.89
CA MET A 1 11.07 5.47 6.58
C MET A 1 10.94 5.40 5.06
N HIS A 2 10.09 4.51 4.56
CA HIS A 2 9.82 4.37 3.13
C HIS A 2 8.31 4.32 2.91
N THR A 3 7.88 4.70 1.72
CA THR A 3 6.50 4.50 1.29
C THR A 3 6.49 3.47 0.17
N ILE A 4 5.39 2.73 0.08
CA ILE A 4 5.14 1.76 -0.98
C ILE A 4 3.75 2.02 -1.53
N ASP A 5 3.61 1.86 -2.83
CA ASP A 5 2.35 1.94 -3.55
C ASP A 5 2.37 0.94 -4.70
N CYS A 6 1.32 0.13 -4.81
CA CYS A 6 1.14 -0.91 -5.79
C CYS A 6 -0.09 -0.66 -6.65
N GLU A 7 0.04 -0.91 -7.94
CA GLU A 7 -1.07 -0.92 -8.88
C GLU A 7 -1.34 -2.34 -9.34
N MET A 8 -2.63 -2.68 -9.48
CA MET A 8 -3.09 -4.02 -9.84
C MET A 8 -3.88 -4.02 -11.15
N VAL A 9 -3.90 -5.16 -11.82
CA VAL A 9 -4.74 -5.43 -13.00
C VAL A 9 -5.64 -6.63 -12.75
N GLY A 10 -6.83 -6.60 -13.35
CA GLY A 10 -7.74 -7.73 -13.34
C GLY A 10 -7.19 -8.91 -14.14
N VAL A 11 -7.17 -10.09 -13.53
CA VAL A 11 -6.77 -11.37 -14.13
C VAL A 11 -7.84 -12.44 -13.89
N GLY A 12 -7.68 -13.61 -14.50
CA GLY A 12 -8.67 -14.68 -14.42
C GLY A 12 -9.90 -14.45 -15.29
N TYR A 13 -10.90 -15.33 -15.19
CA TYR A 13 -12.11 -15.25 -16.00
C TYR A 13 -12.89 -13.96 -15.67
N MET A 14 -13.08 -13.10 -16.68
CA MET A 14 -13.75 -11.79 -16.52
C MET A 14 -13.11 -10.87 -15.47
N GLY A 15 -11.80 -11.01 -15.19
CA GLY A 15 -11.10 -10.16 -14.22
C GLY A 15 -11.50 -10.44 -12.77
N SER A 16 -11.88 -11.68 -12.45
CA SER A 16 -12.30 -12.11 -11.11
C SER A 16 -11.23 -11.96 -10.03
N GLU A 17 -9.97 -11.85 -10.43
CA GLU A 17 -8.82 -11.80 -9.54
C GLU A 17 -7.99 -10.53 -9.82
N SER A 18 -7.22 -10.07 -8.83
CA SER A 18 -6.32 -8.92 -8.97
C SER A 18 -4.88 -9.38 -8.85
N ALA A 19 -4.04 -8.98 -9.79
CA ALA A 19 -2.61 -9.27 -9.77
C ALA A 19 -1.77 -7.99 -9.86
N LEU A 20 -0.59 -8.02 -9.24
CA LEU A 20 0.34 -6.89 -9.21
C LEU A 20 0.83 -6.53 -10.62
N ALA A 21 0.74 -5.26 -10.97
CA ALA A 21 1.15 -4.71 -12.27
C ALA A 21 2.26 -3.65 -12.16
N ARG A 22 2.36 -2.95 -11.02
CA ARG A 22 3.43 -2.00 -10.75
C ARG A 22 3.66 -1.88 -9.24
N VAL A 23 4.89 -1.62 -8.86
CA VAL A 23 5.24 -1.21 -7.50
C VAL A 23 6.19 -0.03 -7.55
N SER A 24 5.93 0.97 -6.70
CA SER A 24 6.79 2.15 -6.51
C SER A 24 7.17 2.29 -5.04
N ILE A 25 8.44 2.59 -4.78
CA ILE A 25 8.97 2.82 -3.44
C ILE A 25 9.81 4.09 -3.44
N VAL A 26 9.51 4.98 -2.50
CA VAL A 26 10.31 6.19 -2.25
C VAL A 26 10.85 6.20 -0.83
N ASN A 27 11.96 6.89 -0.63
CA ASN A 27 12.50 7.16 0.70
C ASN A 27 11.84 8.38 1.34
N TYR A 28 12.25 8.68 2.57
CA TYR A 28 11.76 9.82 3.33
C TYR A 28 11.96 11.18 2.63
N TYR A 29 12.99 11.30 1.80
CA TYR A 29 13.30 12.52 1.05
C TYR A 29 12.50 12.63 -0.25
N GLY A 30 11.64 11.65 -0.56
CA GLY A 30 10.87 11.58 -1.80
C GLY A 30 11.68 11.05 -2.99
N GLU A 31 12.89 10.53 -2.75
CA GLU A 31 13.71 9.96 -3.81
C GLU A 31 13.18 8.57 -4.18
N LYS A 32 13.04 8.33 -5.48
CA LYS A 32 12.56 7.08 -6.04
C LYS A 32 13.64 6.00 -5.92
N LEU A 33 13.41 5.03 -5.05
CA LEU A 33 14.31 3.89 -4.85
C LEU A 33 13.96 2.72 -5.77
N PHE A 34 12.66 2.53 -6.04
CA PHE A 34 12.15 1.42 -6.83
C PHE A 34 10.92 1.84 -7.59
N ASP A 35 10.82 1.45 -8.86
CA ASP A 35 9.66 1.71 -9.72
C ASP A 35 9.72 0.75 -10.89
N LYS A 36 8.91 -0.30 -10.86
CA LYS A 36 8.92 -1.35 -11.89
C LYS A 36 7.51 -1.76 -12.26
N PHE A 37 7.31 -1.95 -13.56
CA PHE A 37 6.20 -2.75 -14.07
C PHE A 37 6.47 -4.22 -13.77
N VAL A 38 5.42 -4.90 -13.30
CA VAL A 38 5.46 -6.29 -12.87
C VAL A 38 4.65 -7.12 -13.86
N LYS A 39 5.17 -8.28 -14.22
CA LYS A 39 4.45 -9.27 -15.01
C LYS A 39 3.63 -10.16 -14.07
N PRO A 40 2.29 -10.11 -14.12
CA PRO A 40 1.45 -11.06 -13.40
C PRO A 40 1.79 -12.51 -13.77
N LYS A 41 1.68 -13.45 -12.82
CA LYS A 41 1.99 -14.87 -13.06
C LYS A 41 1.05 -15.50 -14.10
N GLU A 42 -0.16 -14.96 -14.21
CA GLU A 42 -1.26 -15.45 -15.05
C GLU A 42 -1.19 -14.90 -16.49
N ILE A 43 -0.39 -13.85 -16.75
CA ILE A 43 -0.34 -13.17 -18.05
C ILE A 43 1.05 -13.30 -18.69
N THR A 44 1.08 -13.87 -19.90
CA THR A 44 2.34 -14.06 -20.64
C THR A 44 2.78 -12.80 -21.41
N LEU A 45 1.84 -11.93 -21.81
CA LEU A 45 2.07 -10.86 -22.80
C LEU A 45 2.50 -9.49 -22.23
N PHE A 46 3.32 -9.47 -21.17
CA PHE A 46 3.96 -8.24 -20.68
C PHE A 46 5.47 -8.28 -20.97
N LEU A 47 5.83 -8.06 -22.25
CA LEU A 47 7.21 -8.22 -22.74
C LEU A 47 8.22 -7.22 -22.12
N ILE A 48 7.75 -6.11 -21.55
CA ILE A 48 8.57 -5.05 -20.96
C ILE A 48 8.52 -5.00 -19.43
N ALA A 49 7.88 -5.98 -18.78
CA ALA A 49 7.73 -6.02 -17.33
C ALA A 49 8.69 -7.02 -16.66
N THR A 50 8.98 -6.81 -15.38
CA THR A 50 9.85 -7.69 -14.58
C THR A 50 9.02 -8.82 -13.97
N ASP A 51 9.58 -10.03 -13.93
CA ASP A 51 8.92 -11.18 -13.31
C ASP A 51 8.57 -10.91 -11.84
N PHE A 52 7.37 -11.32 -11.44
CA PHE A 52 6.84 -11.12 -10.09
C PHE A 52 7.81 -11.57 -8.99
N ASP A 53 8.35 -12.78 -9.07
CA ASP A 53 9.22 -13.34 -8.04
C ASP A 53 10.53 -12.55 -7.88
N LYS A 54 11.00 -11.90 -8.96
CA LYS A 54 12.16 -11.03 -8.89
C LYS A 54 11.80 -9.73 -8.18
N VAL A 55 10.69 -9.11 -8.54
CA VAL A 55 10.20 -7.87 -7.91
C VAL A 55 9.92 -8.10 -6.43
N GLN A 56 9.22 -9.18 -6.07
CA GLN A 56 8.90 -9.52 -4.70
C GLN A 56 10.15 -9.60 -3.82
N ARG A 57 11.20 -10.31 -4.28
CA ARG A 57 12.47 -10.42 -3.55
C ARG A 57 13.19 -9.09 -3.40
N GLU A 58 13.25 -8.30 -4.47
CA GLU A 58 13.91 -6.99 -4.43
C GLU A 58 13.19 -6.03 -3.49
N VAL A 59 11.85 -6.03 -3.48
CA VAL A 59 11.03 -5.24 -2.55
C VAL A 59 11.27 -5.69 -1.11
N GLN A 60 11.25 -7.00 -0.85
CA GLN A 60 11.48 -7.55 0.49
C GLN A 60 12.85 -7.14 1.05
N GLU A 61 13.90 -7.21 0.24
CA GLU A 61 15.24 -6.80 0.66
C GLU A 61 15.34 -5.28 0.84
N LEU A 62 14.78 -4.49 -0.07
CA LEU A 62 14.81 -3.03 0.01
C LEU A 62 14.10 -2.49 1.25
N LEU A 63 12.97 -3.10 1.62
CA LEU A 63 12.15 -2.68 2.75
C LEU A 63 12.57 -3.30 4.08
N LYS A 64 13.50 -4.25 4.06
CA LYS A 64 14.00 -4.91 5.27
C LYS A 64 14.43 -3.90 6.32
N GLU A 65 13.96 -4.11 7.55
CA GLU A 65 14.23 -3.27 8.72
C GLU A 65 13.80 -1.79 8.56
N LYS A 66 12.91 -1.50 7.61
CA LYS A 66 12.38 -0.14 7.41
C LYS A 66 10.98 -0.01 8.02
N LEU A 67 10.73 1.18 8.58
CA LEU A 67 9.38 1.64 8.86
C LEU A 67 8.69 2.01 7.54
N ILE A 68 7.47 1.50 7.35
CA ILE A 68 6.64 1.70 6.15
C ILE A 68 5.51 2.65 6.49
N ILE A 69 5.30 3.67 5.64
CA ILE A 69 4.19 4.61 5.74
C ILE A 69 3.43 4.65 4.41
N GLY A 70 2.10 4.74 4.46
CA GLY A 70 1.29 4.82 3.25
C GLY A 70 -0.20 4.71 3.56
N GLN A 71 -1.03 4.81 2.53
CA GLN A 71 -2.48 4.66 2.66
C GLN A 71 -2.83 3.18 2.56
N SER A 72 -3.08 2.54 3.69
CA SER A 72 -3.38 1.11 3.79
C SER A 72 -2.34 0.16 3.18
N PRO A 73 -1.04 0.22 3.58
CA PRO A 73 0.05 -0.57 2.98
C PRO A 73 -0.16 -2.09 3.01
N GLY A 74 -1.07 -2.58 3.86
CA GLY A 74 -1.44 -4.00 3.90
C GLY A 74 -2.01 -4.52 2.58
N PHE A 75 -2.70 -3.69 1.79
CA PHE A 75 -3.18 -4.10 0.46
C PHE A 75 -2.02 -4.26 -0.53
N ASP A 76 -1.03 -3.38 -0.47
CA ASP A 76 0.18 -3.47 -1.28
C ASP A 76 0.99 -4.73 -0.96
N PHE A 77 1.21 -5.01 0.33
CA PHE A 77 1.89 -6.23 0.76
C PHE A 77 1.12 -7.49 0.37
N LYS A 78 -0.21 -7.46 0.44
CA LYS A 78 -1.05 -8.55 -0.05
C LYS A 78 -0.90 -8.76 -1.56
N ALA A 79 -0.87 -7.68 -2.35
CA ALA A 79 -0.65 -7.76 -3.80
C ALA A 79 0.75 -8.32 -4.14
N LEU A 80 1.74 -8.07 -3.29
CA LEU A 80 3.07 -8.66 -3.35
C LEU A 80 3.15 -10.08 -2.79
N GLU A 81 2.06 -10.68 -2.31
CA GLU A 81 2.05 -11.97 -1.60
C GLU A 81 3.03 -12.01 -0.42
N LEU A 82 3.17 -10.89 0.30
CA LEU A 82 4.04 -10.74 1.47
C LEU A 82 3.22 -10.46 2.74
N GLU A 83 3.70 -10.98 3.86
CA GLU A 83 3.27 -10.55 5.19
C GLU A 83 4.29 -9.55 5.74
N TRP A 84 3.78 -8.48 6.36
CA TRP A 84 4.64 -7.45 6.96
C TRP A 84 4.24 -7.17 8.41
N PRO A 85 5.20 -6.99 9.33
CA PRO A 85 4.87 -6.74 10.74
C PRO A 85 4.06 -5.46 10.91
N ALA A 86 2.88 -5.56 11.54
CA ALA A 86 2.01 -4.41 11.79
C ALA A 86 2.72 -3.31 12.60
N THR A 87 3.66 -3.68 13.49
CA THR A 87 4.48 -2.74 14.27
C THR A 87 5.40 -1.87 13.40
N ALA A 88 5.74 -2.34 12.20
CA ALA A 88 6.57 -1.63 11.23
C ALA A 88 5.76 -0.78 10.23
N ILE A 89 4.42 -0.79 10.30
CA ILE A 89 3.53 -0.03 9.42
C ILE A 89 2.99 1.21 10.15
N ARG A 90 2.90 2.34 9.44
CA ARG A 90 2.17 3.55 9.81
C ARG A 90 1.14 3.82 8.72
N ASP A 91 -0.09 3.39 8.97
CA ASP A 91 -1.18 3.50 8.00
C ASP A 91 -1.85 4.88 8.12
N THR A 92 -1.69 5.73 7.11
CA THR A 92 -2.26 7.07 7.08
C THR A 92 -3.79 7.07 6.98
N ALA A 93 -4.40 6.00 6.43
CA ALA A 93 -5.85 5.89 6.35
C ALA A 93 -6.49 5.83 7.75
N GLN A 94 -5.83 5.18 8.71
CA GLN A 94 -6.33 5.10 10.09
C GLN A 94 -6.28 6.45 10.81
N TYR A 95 -5.30 7.31 10.49
CA TYR A 95 -5.20 8.63 11.10
C TYR A 95 -6.31 9.58 10.65
N TYR A 96 -6.69 9.56 9.37
CA TYR A 96 -7.81 10.36 8.88
C TYR A 96 -9.14 9.94 9.50
N TYR A 97 -9.37 8.63 9.67
CA TYR A 97 -10.56 8.15 10.38
C TYR A 97 -10.56 8.60 11.84
N LEU A 98 -9.43 8.51 12.54
CA LEU A 98 -9.35 8.95 13.94
C LEU A 98 -9.56 10.46 14.08
N SER A 99 -8.95 11.28 13.22
CA SER A 99 -9.14 12.74 13.26
C SER A 99 -10.59 13.12 12.96
N PHE A 100 -11.21 12.48 11.99
CA PHE A 100 -12.61 12.72 11.63
C PHE A 100 -13.58 12.29 12.74
N PHE A 101 -13.29 11.18 13.43
CA PHE A 101 -14.11 10.73 14.56
C PHE A 101 -13.94 11.62 15.79
N LEU A 102 -12.71 12.05 16.12
CA LEU A 102 -12.45 12.94 17.26
C LEU A 102 -13.08 14.32 17.06
N ASP A 103 -12.99 14.88 15.85
CA ASP A 103 -13.63 16.16 15.49
C ASP A 103 -15.16 16.13 15.66
N ARG A 104 -15.80 14.99 15.36
CA ARG A 104 -17.24 14.79 15.58
C ARG A 104 -17.62 14.60 17.05
N THR A 105 -16.75 14.01 17.87
CA THR A 105 -17.03 13.88 19.32
C THR A 105 -16.90 15.20 20.05
N ASP A 106 -16.02 16.10 19.60
CA ASP A 106 -15.87 17.45 20.19
C ASP A 106 -17.05 18.38 19.85
N HIS A 107 -17.75 18.16 18.73
CA HIS A 107 -18.95 18.90 18.37
C HIS A 107 -20.26 18.38 18.98
N ALA A 108 -20.26 17.20 19.59
CA ALA A 108 -21.45 16.63 20.23
C ALA A 108 -21.70 17.17 21.67
N GLY A 109 -20.80 17.99 22.21
CA GLY A 109 -20.85 18.49 23.60
C GLY A 109 -21.60 19.82 23.85
N SER A 110 -21.99 20.57 22.82
CA SER A 110 -22.43 21.98 22.99
C SER A 110 -23.90 22.26 22.68
N GLN A 111 -24.81 21.31 22.93
CA GLN A 111 -26.25 21.62 22.99
C GLN A 111 -26.89 21.11 24.28
N LYS A 112 -26.67 21.84 25.38
CA LYS A 112 -27.65 21.98 26.46
C LYS A 112 -27.66 23.40 27.04
N GLN A 113 -28.89 23.87 27.25
CA GLN A 113 -29.35 25.00 28.08
C GLN A 113 -29.38 26.41 27.46
N GLY A 114 -30.59 27.00 27.38
CA GLY A 114 -30.75 28.46 27.37
C GLY A 114 -32.09 28.98 26.85
N TYR A 115 -33.10 28.98 27.71
CA TYR A 115 -34.41 29.70 27.71
C TYR A 115 -35.34 29.64 26.49
#